data_AF-X1TYH0-F1
#
_entry.id   AF-X1TYH0-F1
#
_cell.length_a   1.000
_cell.length_b   1.000
_cell.length_c   1.000
_cell.angle_alpha   90.00
_cell.angle_beta   90.00
_cell.angle_gamma   90.00
#
_symmetry.space_group_name_H-M   'P 1'
#
loop_
_entity.id
_entity.type
_entity.pdbx_description
1 polymer ?
#
loop_
_entity_poly.entity_id
_entity_poly.type
_entity_poly.pdbx_seq_one_letter_code
_entity_poly.pdbx_strand_id
1 'polypeptide(L)'
;NEKHGEEIFGTDWHRDHACNRNVWGWQIADCVLSGKGIYPLLSSMYLREKSRWLKNNEFRSKIEIQKEHISQLVDLGLNFSCVVMDIWYFSKNLTDHIESLMKDWITQSKSNRLVKSKGKWISLKKFGRKMLNNGGFRVVELGDQKYLMKVFTVTMKKAGKVRLLISMNKHGNINFYVSNNLKWDELAIATRYSRRWDIEVWHREGKGNFGLKDCRLRCDDGVSRYLTLSALADTLLEIASMLSPVYAMLKNQGYTPEMKHRWILTELVGQLISSVSKM
;
A
#
# COMPACT_ATOMS: atom_id res chain seq x y z
N ASN A 1 7.34 -14.13 1.90
CA ASN A 1 8.03 -14.47 3.16
C ASN A 1 8.60 -15.86 3.02
N GLU A 2 9.92 -16.00 2.93
CA GLU A 2 10.57 -17.32 2.88
C GLU A 2 10.17 -18.15 4.10
N LYS A 3 9.70 -19.37 3.85
CA LYS A 3 9.40 -20.37 4.87
C LYS A 3 10.19 -21.63 4.52
N HIS A 4 10.40 -22.51 5.49
CA HIS A 4 11.03 -23.82 5.25
C HIS A 4 10.08 -24.98 5.55
N GLY A 5 8.99 -24.74 6.30
CA GLY A 5 7.99 -25.77 6.57
C GLY A 5 7.05 -25.94 5.39
N GLU A 6 6.96 -27.14 4.85
CA GLU A 6 6.05 -27.47 3.75
C GLU A 6 4.60 -27.52 4.22
N GLU A 7 4.36 -28.01 5.43
CA GLU A 7 3.03 -28.20 6.04
C GLU A 7 2.40 -26.91 6.60
N ILE A 8 3.05 -25.76 6.43
CA ILE A 8 2.49 -24.48 6.84
C ILE A 8 1.41 -24.09 5.82
N PHE A 9 0.21 -23.76 6.31
CA PHE A 9 -0.91 -23.47 5.41
C PHE A 9 -0.58 -22.30 4.48
N GLY A 10 -0.92 -22.45 3.20
CA GLY A 10 -0.74 -21.41 2.20
C GLY A 10 0.69 -21.20 1.71
N THR A 11 1.69 -21.96 2.20
CA THR A 11 3.03 -21.90 1.60
C THR A 11 3.03 -22.56 0.25
N ASP A 12 3.68 -21.91 -0.72
CA ASP A 12 3.85 -22.42 -2.06
C ASP A 12 5.09 -21.81 -2.74
N TRP A 13 5.42 -22.30 -3.93
CA TRP A 13 6.47 -21.70 -4.77
C TRP A 13 5.97 -20.41 -5.42
N HIS A 14 6.67 -19.30 -5.20
CA HIS A 14 6.36 -18.02 -5.81
C HIS A 14 7.55 -17.51 -6.61
N ARG A 15 7.31 -16.89 -7.76
CA ARG A 15 8.36 -16.19 -8.51
C ARG A 15 8.67 -14.87 -7.81
N ASP A 16 9.91 -14.73 -7.36
CA ASP A 16 10.46 -13.46 -6.93
C ASP A 16 11.07 -12.75 -8.15
N HIS A 17 10.44 -11.64 -8.55
CA HIS A 17 10.90 -10.85 -9.69
C HIS A 17 12.10 -9.96 -9.37
N ALA A 18 12.39 -9.69 -8.10
CA ALA A 18 13.56 -8.90 -7.71
C ALA A 18 14.85 -9.72 -7.83
N CYS A 19 14.80 -10.99 -7.42
CA CYS A 19 15.94 -11.91 -7.48
C CYS A 19 15.87 -12.90 -8.66
N ASN A 20 14.85 -12.79 -9.50
CA ASN A 20 14.58 -13.67 -10.64
C ASN A 20 14.63 -15.17 -10.32
N ARG A 21 14.17 -15.56 -9.12
CA ARG A 21 14.22 -16.94 -8.59
C ARG A 21 12.87 -17.38 -8.06
N ASN A 22 12.66 -18.70 -7.94
CA ASN A 22 11.50 -19.22 -7.23
C ASN A 22 11.82 -19.30 -5.75
N VAL A 23 10.86 -18.90 -4.92
CA VAL A 23 10.99 -18.79 -3.48
C VAL A 23 9.81 -19.49 -2.84
N TRP A 24 10.07 -20.40 -1.90
CA TRP A 24 9.03 -21.07 -1.13
C TRP A 24 8.55 -20.17 0.01
N GLY A 25 7.24 -20.00 0.15
CA GLY A 25 6.71 -19.24 1.27
C GLY A 25 5.32 -18.69 1.04
N TRP A 26 5.02 -17.59 1.73
CA TRP A 26 3.73 -16.91 1.63
C TRP A 26 3.74 -15.70 0.72
N GLN A 27 2.60 -15.48 0.07
CA GLN A 27 2.16 -14.19 -0.46
C GLN A 27 0.88 -13.77 0.26
N ILE A 28 0.91 -12.58 0.85
CA ILE A 28 -0.23 -11.99 1.57
C ILE A 28 -0.63 -10.73 0.80
N ALA A 29 -1.94 -10.55 0.62
CA ALA A 29 -2.52 -9.30 0.16
C ALA A 29 -2.97 -8.51 1.38
N ASP A 30 -2.45 -7.30 1.54
CA ASP A 30 -2.72 -6.45 2.70
C ASP A 30 -3.39 -5.14 2.26
N CYS A 31 -4.21 -4.60 3.16
CA CYS A 31 -4.73 -3.24 3.15
C CYS A 31 -4.28 -2.50 4.42
N VAL A 32 -3.83 -1.27 4.27
CA VAL A 32 -3.36 -0.40 5.36
C VAL A 32 -4.08 0.95 5.24
N LEU A 33 -4.56 1.48 6.37
CA LEU A 33 -5.03 2.85 6.47
C LEU A 33 -3.85 3.78 6.76
N SER A 34 -3.61 4.70 5.84
CA SER A 34 -2.59 5.74 5.97
C SER A 34 -3.20 7.07 6.41
N GLY A 35 -2.76 7.62 7.54
CA GLY A 35 -3.26 8.88 8.07
C GLY A 35 -2.28 9.57 9.01
N LYS A 36 -2.72 9.83 10.25
CA LYS A 36 -1.85 10.33 11.33
C LYS A 36 -0.84 9.27 11.80
N GLY A 37 -1.16 7.99 11.57
CA GLY A 37 -0.30 6.83 11.73
C GLY A 37 -0.50 5.86 10.56
N ILE A 38 -0.02 4.63 10.74
CA ILE A 38 -0.14 3.51 9.80
C ILE A 38 -0.93 2.42 10.52
N TYR A 39 -2.09 2.01 9.96
CA TYR A 39 -2.95 1.00 10.60
C TYR A 39 -3.21 -0.15 9.63
N PRO A 40 -2.60 -1.32 9.83
CA PRO A 40 -2.92 -2.51 9.05
C PRO A 40 -4.35 -2.96 9.34
N LEU A 41 -5.14 -3.14 8.29
CA LEU A 41 -6.58 -3.40 8.42
C LEU A 41 -6.95 -4.85 8.11
N LEU A 42 -6.63 -5.28 6.89
CA LEU A 42 -7.01 -6.59 6.36
C LEU A 42 -5.80 -7.25 5.74
N SER A 43 -5.65 -8.54 6.01
CA SER A 43 -4.60 -9.40 5.49
C SER A 43 -5.24 -10.70 5.04
N SER A 44 -4.98 -11.10 3.79
CA SER A 44 -5.47 -12.37 3.28
C SER A 44 -4.39 -13.14 2.55
N MET A 45 -4.35 -14.45 2.79
CA MET A 45 -3.42 -15.34 2.12
C MET A 45 -3.79 -15.46 0.64
N TYR A 46 -2.84 -15.22 -0.24
CA TYR A 46 -3.02 -15.50 -1.66
C TYR A 46 -2.62 -16.96 -1.95
N LEU A 47 -3.61 -17.77 -2.34
CA LEU A 47 -3.40 -19.13 -2.80
C LEU A 47 -3.36 -19.14 -4.34
N ARG A 48 -2.33 -19.77 -4.92
CA ARG A 48 -2.24 -19.93 -6.39
C ARG A 48 -3.35 -20.85 -6.87
N GLU A 49 -3.86 -20.64 -8.08
CA GLU A 49 -4.94 -21.46 -8.69
C GLU A 49 -4.70 -22.98 -8.65
N LYS A 50 -3.44 -23.41 -8.75
CA LYS A 50 -3.06 -24.83 -8.68
C LYS A 50 -2.53 -25.25 -7.31
N SER A 51 -2.75 -24.45 -6.28
CA SER A 51 -2.20 -24.70 -4.95
C SER A 51 -2.93 -25.85 -4.27
N ARG A 52 -2.18 -26.70 -3.56
CA ARG A 52 -2.73 -27.82 -2.76
C ARG A 52 -3.67 -27.39 -1.64
N TRP A 53 -3.67 -26.10 -1.30
CA TRP A 53 -4.45 -25.51 -0.23
C TRP A 53 -5.85 -25.03 -0.69
N LEU A 54 -6.14 -25.07 -2.00
CA LEU A 54 -7.44 -24.64 -2.56
C LEU A 54 -8.55 -25.69 -2.49
N LYS A 55 -8.34 -26.86 -1.86
CA LYS A 55 -9.19 -28.06 -1.99
C LYS A 55 -10.71 -27.81 -1.95
N ASN A 56 -11.17 -26.89 -1.10
CA ASN A 56 -12.59 -26.55 -0.94
C ASN A 56 -12.90 -25.06 -1.16
N ASN A 57 -11.92 -24.27 -1.60
CA ASN A 57 -12.04 -22.82 -1.75
C ASN A 57 -11.94 -22.44 -3.23
N GLU A 58 -12.80 -21.55 -3.69
CA GLU A 58 -12.66 -20.97 -5.02
C GLU A 58 -11.36 -20.15 -5.12
N PHE A 59 -10.69 -20.27 -6.26
CA PHE A 59 -9.50 -19.47 -6.53
C PHE A 59 -9.87 -17.99 -6.58
N ARG A 60 -9.15 -17.19 -5.79
CA ARG A 60 -9.25 -15.73 -5.80
C ARG A 60 -7.95 -15.12 -6.28
N SER A 61 -8.03 -14.35 -7.36
CA SER A 61 -6.89 -13.55 -7.79
C SER A 61 -6.60 -12.44 -6.78
N LYS A 62 -5.38 -11.90 -6.77
CA LYS A 62 -5.06 -10.74 -5.91
C LYS A 62 -5.95 -9.52 -6.18
N ILE A 63 -6.48 -9.38 -7.40
CA ILE A 63 -7.43 -8.30 -7.72
C ILE A 63 -8.76 -8.55 -7.02
N GLU A 64 -9.26 -9.78 -7.02
CA GLU A 64 -10.51 -10.12 -6.34
C GLU A 64 -10.37 -10.00 -4.82
N ILE A 65 -9.25 -10.46 -4.24
CA ILE A 65 -8.96 -10.26 -2.81
C ILE A 65 -8.99 -8.78 -2.44
N GLN A 66 -8.39 -7.89 -3.25
CA GLN A 66 -8.40 -6.46 -2.95
C GLN A 66 -9.78 -5.82 -3.13
N LYS A 67 -10.61 -6.32 -4.06
CA LYS A 67 -12.00 -5.86 -4.18
C LYS A 67 -12.82 -6.25 -2.95
N GLU A 68 -12.67 -7.50 -2.48
CA GLU A 68 -13.28 -7.99 -1.25
C GLU A 68 -12.86 -7.12 -0.06
N HIS A 69 -11.56 -6.85 0.09
CA HIS A 69 -11.06 -5.97 1.16
C HIS A 69 -11.68 -4.58 1.11
N ILE A 70 -11.66 -3.92 -0.06
CA ILE A 70 -12.16 -2.55 -0.17
C ILE A 70 -13.68 -2.51 0.07
N SER A 71 -14.44 -3.49 -0.42
CA SER A 71 -15.88 -3.61 -0.14
C SER A 71 -16.13 -3.78 1.35
N GLN A 72 -15.44 -4.73 1.99
CA GLN A 72 -15.56 -4.99 3.42
C GLN A 72 -15.25 -3.74 4.26
N LEU A 73 -14.22 -2.97 3.90
CA LEU A 73 -13.90 -1.74 4.61
C LEU A 73 -14.99 -0.67 4.46
N VAL A 74 -15.62 -0.57 3.30
CA VAL A 74 -16.77 0.33 3.10
C VAL A 74 -17.98 -0.14 3.90
N ASP A 75 -18.29 -1.44 3.88
CA ASP A 75 -19.41 -2.04 4.62
C ASP A 75 -19.26 -1.90 6.14
N LEU A 76 -18.02 -1.99 6.64
CA LEU A 76 -17.67 -1.69 8.03
C LEU A 76 -17.75 -0.20 8.39
N GLY A 77 -18.07 0.67 7.43
CA GLY A 77 -18.22 2.11 7.64
C GLY A 77 -16.89 2.85 7.77
N LEU A 78 -15.76 2.28 7.31
CA LEU A 78 -14.48 2.96 7.38
C LEU A 78 -14.49 4.23 6.53
N ASN A 79 -14.20 5.36 7.18
CA ASN A 79 -14.18 6.65 6.49
C ASN A 79 -12.82 6.90 5.80
N PHE A 80 -12.73 6.49 4.54
CA PHE A 80 -11.62 6.84 3.65
C PHE A 80 -12.13 7.42 2.33
N SER A 81 -11.35 8.29 1.70
CA SER A 81 -11.73 8.93 0.43
C SER A 81 -11.01 8.38 -0.79
N CYS A 82 -9.86 7.74 -0.62
CA CYS A 82 -8.97 7.37 -1.71
C CYS A 82 -8.24 6.05 -1.44
N VAL A 83 -8.13 5.21 -2.46
CA VAL A 83 -7.29 4.00 -2.47
C VAL A 83 -5.99 4.28 -3.22
N VAL A 84 -4.85 4.04 -2.59
CA VAL A 84 -3.52 4.19 -3.22
C VAL A 84 -2.92 2.81 -3.44
N MET A 85 -2.50 2.50 -4.67
CA MET A 85 -2.08 1.14 -5.02
C MET A 85 -0.80 1.09 -5.86
N ASP A 86 -0.12 -0.05 -5.80
CA ASP A 86 1.04 -0.36 -6.63
C ASP A 86 0.69 -0.41 -8.13
N ILE A 87 1.70 -0.20 -8.99
CA ILE A 87 1.58 -0.27 -10.45
C ILE A 87 1.02 -1.60 -10.97
N TRP A 88 1.27 -2.70 -10.25
CA TRP A 88 0.76 -4.03 -10.61
C TRP A 88 -0.76 -4.12 -10.48
N TYR A 89 -1.34 -3.43 -9.49
CA TYR A 89 -2.78 -3.42 -9.24
C TYR A 89 -3.54 -2.53 -10.24
N PHE A 90 -2.86 -1.75 -11.08
CA PHE A 90 -3.53 -0.87 -12.05
C PHE A 90 -4.26 -1.66 -13.15
N SER A 91 -5.51 -2.01 -12.89
CA SER A 91 -6.40 -2.75 -13.78
C SER A 91 -7.78 -2.10 -13.82
N LYS A 92 -8.47 -2.22 -14.97
CA LYS A 92 -9.81 -1.67 -15.12
C LYS A 92 -10.79 -2.29 -14.11
N ASN A 93 -10.70 -3.61 -13.91
CA ASN A 93 -11.56 -4.34 -12.96
C ASN A 93 -11.45 -3.73 -11.54
N LEU A 94 -10.24 -3.50 -11.03
CA LEU A 94 -10.07 -2.90 -9.70
C LEU A 94 -10.48 -1.43 -9.66
N THR A 95 -10.11 -0.63 -10.68
CA THR A 95 -10.46 0.81 -10.67
C THR A 95 -11.96 1.05 -10.80
N ASP A 96 -12.65 0.28 -11.65
CA ASP A 96 -14.12 0.36 -11.78
C ASP A 96 -14.80 0.02 -10.45
N HIS A 97 -14.29 -0.99 -9.74
CA HIS A 97 -14.84 -1.39 -8.45
C HIS A 97 -14.67 -0.29 -7.40
N ILE A 98 -13.48 0.32 -7.31
CA ILE A 98 -13.24 1.45 -6.39
C ILE A 98 -14.16 2.63 -6.71
N GLU A 99 -14.32 2.95 -8.00
CA GLU A 99 -15.24 3.99 -8.46
C GLU A 99 -16.70 3.69 -8.13
N SER A 100 -17.13 2.42 -8.23
CA SER A 100 -18.49 2.01 -7.88
C SER A 100 -18.82 2.20 -6.39
N LEU A 101 -17.79 2.23 -5.54
CA LEU A 101 -17.88 2.52 -4.11
C LEU A 101 -17.76 4.02 -3.79
N MET A 102 -17.81 4.88 -4.82
CA MET A 102 -17.69 6.34 -4.72
C MET A 102 -16.37 6.79 -4.08
N LYS A 103 -15.29 6.04 -4.32
CA LYS A 103 -13.94 6.36 -3.83
C LYS A 103 -13.02 6.82 -4.97
N ASP A 104 -12.06 7.67 -4.62
CA ASP A 104 -10.96 8.01 -5.51
C ASP A 104 -9.90 6.89 -5.52
N TRP A 105 -9.06 6.86 -6.56
CA TRP A 105 -7.87 6.02 -6.60
C TRP A 105 -6.65 6.76 -7.15
N ILE A 106 -5.46 6.32 -6.73
CA ILE A 106 -4.19 6.74 -7.33
C ILE A 106 -3.29 5.51 -7.50
N THR A 107 -2.66 5.41 -8.67
CA THR A 107 -1.65 4.38 -8.96
C THR A 107 -0.53 4.92 -9.84
N GLN A 108 0.65 4.32 -9.75
CA GLN A 108 1.67 4.52 -10.77
C GLN A 108 1.28 3.77 -12.04
N SER A 109 1.65 4.29 -13.21
CA SER A 109 1.31 3.72 -14.50
C SER A 109 2.55 3.34 -15.29
N LYS A 110 2.49 2.18 -15.96
CA LYS A 110 3.56 1.74 -16.86
C LYS A 110 3.63 2.68 -18.06
N SER A 111 4.83 3.06 -18.45
CA SER A 111 5.07 4.03 -19.53
C SER A 111 4.56 3.57 -20.91
N ASN A 112 4.23 2.29 -21.07
CA ASN A 112 3.65 1.72 -22.29
C ASN A 112 2.12 1.88 -22.40
N ARG A 113 1.43 2.32 -21.34
CA ARG A 113 -0.02 2.62 -21.39
C ARG A 113 -0.29 3.71 -22.42
N LEU A 114 -1.44 3.63 -23.08
CA LEU A 114 -1.79 4.50 -24.21
C LEU A 114 -2.76 5.60 -23.78
N VAL A 115 -2.49 6.83 -24.20
CA VAL A 115 -3.34 8.00 -24.02
C VAL A 115 -3.69 8.63 -25.37
N LYS A 116 -4.86 9.24 -25.47
CA LYS A 116 -5.32 9.94 -26.68
C LYS A 116 -4.71 11.34 -26.72
N SER A 117 -4.01 11.66 -27.80
CA SER A 117 -3.40 12.97 -28.05
C SER A 117 -3.56 13.33 -29.52
N LYS A 118 -4.21 14.47 -29.82
CA LYS A 118 -4.51 14.92 -31.20
C LYS A 118 -5.14 13.81 -32.06
N GLY A 119 -6.17 13.15 -31.53
CA GLY A 119 -6.89 12.07 -32.21
C GLY A 119 -6.19 10.70 -32.23
N LYS A 120 -4.88 10.61 -31.94
CA LYS A 120 -4.11 9.36 -31.99
C LYS A 120 -3.83 8.79 -30.61
N TRP A 121 -3.76 7.46 -30.51
CA TRP A 121 -3.28 6.76 -29.32
C TRP A 121 -1.75 6.73 -29.31
N ILE A 122 -1.13 7.28 -28.26
CA ILE A 122 0.33 7.25 -28.08
C ILE A 122 0.68 6.76 -26.67
N SER A 123 1.87 6.18 -26.50
CA SER A 123 2.32 5.73 -25.18
C SER A 123 2.58 6.90 -24.24
N LEU A 124 2.42 6.68 -22.93
CA LEU A 124 2.81 7.64 -21.90
C LEU A 124 4.27 8.05 -22.02
N LYS A 125 5.17 7.14 -22.39
CA LYS A 125 6.58 7.46 -22.68
C LYS A 125 6.71 8.55 -23.75
N LYS A 126 6.00 8.40 -24.87
CA LYS A 126 6.02 9.38 -25.98
C LYS A 126 5.32 10.68 -25.58
N PHE A 127 4.18 10.58 -24.90
CA PHE A 127 3.43 11.72 -24.40
C PHE A 127 4.26 12.56 -23.41
N GLY A 128 4.87 11.92 -22.41
CA GLY A 128 5.69 12.57 -21.38
C GLY A 128 6.88 13.32 -21.96
N ARG A 129 7.65 12.70 -22.87
CA ARG A 129 8.76 13.37 -23.56
C ARG A 129 8.31 14.61 -24.31
N LYS A 130 7.20 14.52 -25.04
CA LYS A 130 6.62 15.65 -25.76
C LYS A 130 6.22 16.79 -24.81
N MET A 131 5.61 16.46 -23.69
CA MET A 131 5.18 17.45 -22.71
C MET A 131 6.35 18.13 -22.02
N LEU A 132 7.40 17.39 -21.67
CA LEU A 132 8.62 17.95 -21.07
C LEU A 132 9.27 19.00 -21.98
N ASN A 133 9.35 18.72 -23.29
CA ASN A 133 9.88 19.69 -24.27
C ASN A 133 9.03 20.96 -24.40
N ASN A 134 7.72 20.89 -24.10
CA ASN A 134 6.82 22.03 -24.16
C ASN A 134 6.85 22.90 -22.89
N GLY A 135 7.52 22.45 -21.82
CA GLY A 135 7.68 23.21 -20.58
C GLY A 135 6.41 23.37 -19.73
N GLY A 136 6.47 24.35 -18.83
CA GLY A 136 5.42 24.69 -17.87
C GLY A 136 5.20 23.63 -16.78
N PHE A 137 6.26 22.88 -16.44
CA PHE A 137 6.30 22.04 -15.25
C PHE A 137 6.73 22.89 -14.05
N ARG A 138 6.28 22.53 -12.86
CA ARG A 138 6.66 23.20 -11.61
C ARG A 138 7.56 22.32 -10.77
N VAL A 139 8.45 22.93 -9.99
CA VAL A 139 9.24 22.23 -8.99
C VAL A 139 8.33 21.96 -7.79
N VAL A 140 8.26 20.69 -7.38
CA VAL A 140 7.54 20.24 -6.18
C VAL A 140 8.55 19.57 -5.25
N GLU A 141 8.56 20.01 -3.99
CA GLU A 141 9.41 19.45 -2.94
C GLU A 141 8.60 18.43 -2.14
N LEU A 142 9.15 17.23 -1.97
CA LEU A 142 8.57 16.15 -1.17
C LEU A 142 9.66 15.62 -0.24
N GLY A 143 9.63 16.07 1.01
CA GLY A 143 10.75 15.89 1.93
C GLY A 143 12.02 16.51 1.33
N ASP A 144 13.13 15.78 1.36
CA ASP A 144 14.42 16.26 0.84
C ASP A 144 14.59 16.09 -0.68
N GLN A 145 13.55 15.62 -1.38
CA GLN A 145 13.60 15.36 -2.81
C GLN A 145 12.83 16.42 -3.59
N LYS A 146 13.44 16.89 -4.69
CA LYS A 146 12.82 17.83 -5.64
C LYS A 146 12.44 17.10 -6.92
N TYR A 147 11.25 17.40 -7.42
CA TYR A 147 10.72 16.81 -8.64
C TYR A 147 10.18 17.90 -9.56
N LEU A 148 10.38 17.72 -10.86
CA LEU A 148 9.73 18.52 -11.88
C LEU A 148 8.41 17.84 -12.25
N MET A 149 7.28 18.48 -11.96
CA MET A 149 5.96 17.87 -12.04
C MET A 149 4.97 18.69 -12.87
N LYS A 150 4.05 17.98 -13.55
CA LYS A 150 2.91 18.59 -14.23
C LYS A 150 1.74 17.62 -14.33
N VAL A 151 0.52 18.11 -14.05
CA VAL A 151 -0.71 17.35 -14.24
C VAL A 151 -1.41 17.64 -15.56
N PHE A 152 -2.07 16.63 -16.10
CA PHE A 152 -2.85 16.67 -17.33
C PHE A 152 -4.16 15.92 -17.12
N THR A 153 -5.22 16.37 -17.77
CA THR A 153 -6.44 15.57 -17.93
C THR A 153 -6.40 14.90 -19.30
N VAL A 154 -6.36 13.57 -19.33
CA VAL A 154 -6.19 12.78 -20.57
C VAL A 154 -7.21 11.65 -20.65
N THR A 155 -7.49 11.18 -21.86
CA THR A 155 -8.20 9.92 -22.06
C THR A 155 -7.20 8.78 -22.19
N MET A 156 -7.22 7.82 -21.27
CA MET A 156 -6.35 6.65 -21.24
C MET A 156 -7.11 5.40 -21.71
N LYS A 157 -6.45 4.59 -22.56
CA LYS A 157 -7.03 3.35 -23.07
C LYS A 157 -7.32 2.39 -21.90
N LYS A 158 -8.54 1.84 -21.85
CA LYS A 158 -9.08 0.96 -20.79
C LYS A 158 -9.30 1.63 -19.42
N ALA A 159 -8.93 2.89 -19.21
CA ALA A 159 -9.13 3.59 -17.93
C ALA A 159 -9.99 4.87 -18.07
N GLY A 160 -10.42 5.23 -19.28
CA GLY A 160 -11.31 6.38 -19.48
C GLY A 160 -10.59 7.73 -19.27
N LYS A 161 -11.32 8.72 -18.77
CA LYS A 161 -10.80 10.07 -18.51
C LYS A 161 -10.13 10.08 -17.14
N VAL A 162 -8.84 10.43 -17.10
CA VAL A 162 -8.02 10.36 -15.89
C VAL A 162 -7.18 11.61 -15.71
N ARG A 163 -6.78 11.86 -14.47
CA ARG A 163 -5.76 12.85 -14.10
C ARG A 163 -4.40 12.17 -14.12
N LEU A 164 -3.54 12.62 -15.02
CA LEU A 164 -2.18 12.10 -15.22
C LEU A 164 -1.18 13.10 -14.66
N LEU A 165 -0.42 12.70 -13.64
CA LEU A 165 0.77 13.39 -13.18
C LEU A 165 2.00 12.81 -13.89
N ILE A 166 2.77 13.68 -14.53
CA ILE A 166 4.12 13.37 -15.01
C ILE A 166 5.09 13.96 -13.99
N SER A 167 5.98 13.12 -13.48
CA SER A 167 7.03 13.51 -12.54
C SER A 167 8.40 13.13 -13.10
N MET A 168 9.36 14.04 -13.02
CA MET A 168 10.75 13.79 -13.35
C MET A 168 11.61 14.11 -12.13
N ASN A 169 12.43 13.16 -11.71
CA ASN A 169 13.37 13.39 -10.61
C ASN A 169 14.65 14.10 -11.10
N LYS A 170 15.53 14.49 -10.17
CA LYS A 170 16.83 15.11 -10.46
C LYS A 170 17.77 14.29 -11.35
N HIS A 171 17.54 12.98 -11.47
CA HIS A 171 18.32 12.07 -12.31
C HIS A 171 17.72 11.90 -13.72
N GLY A 172 16.64 12.62 -14.05
CA GLY A 172 15.96 12.52 -15.35
C GLY A 172 15.03 11.31 -15.49
N ASN A 173 14.79 10.55 -14.41
CA ASN A 173 13.85 9.44 -14.44
C ASN A 173 12.41 9.97 -14.43
N ILE A 174 11.63 9.55 -15.43
CA ILE A 174 10.24 9.97 -15.60
C ILE A 174 9.29 8.88 -15.08
N ASN A 175 8.43 9.27 -14.14
CA ASN A 175 7.34 8.46 -13.62
C ASN A 175 5.99 9.05 -14.01
N PHE A 176 5.00 8.16 -14.12
CA PHE A 176 3.62 8.52 -14.44
C PHE A 176 2.71 8.05 -13.32
N TYR A 177 1.89 8.94 -12.79
CA TYR A 177 0.87 8.61 -11.79
C TYR A 177 -0.50 8.99 -12.32
N VAL A 178 -1.50 8.17 -12.02
CA VAL A 178 -2.84 8.28 -12.60
C VAL A 178 -3.86 8.23 -11.49
N SER A 179 -4.89 9.05 -11.61
CA SER A 179 -6.03 9.09 -10.70
C SER A 179 -7.34 9.32 -11.46
N ASN A 180 -8.46 8.85 -10.92
CA ASN A 180 -9.80 9.25 -11.38
C ASN A 180 -10.17 10.69 -10.93
N ASN A 181 -9.55 11.24 -9.89
CA ASN A 181 -9.88 12.58 -9.41
C ASN A 181 -9.28 13.66 -10.33
N LEU A 182 -10.12 14.22 -11.19
CA LEU A 182 -9.72 15.20 -12.21
C LEU A 182 -9.35 16.59 -11.65
N LYS A 183 -9.65 16.86 -10.37
CA LYS A 183 -9.46 18.16 -9.72
C LYS A 183 -8.11 18.28 -9.01
N TRP A 184 -7.44 17.17 -8.71
CA TRP A 184 -6.17 17.20 -8.00
C TRP A 184 -5.05 17.81 -8.84
N ASP A 185 -4.23 18.61 -8.17
CA ASP A 185 -3.01 19.20 -8.70
C ASP A 185 -1.80 18.28 -8.44
N GLU A 186 -0.60 18.74 -8.83
CA GLU A 186 0.63 17.96 -8.70
C GLU A 186 0.92 17.59 -7.25
N LEU A 187 0.74 18.54 -6.32
CA LEU A 187 1.07 18.34 -4.91
C LEU A 187 0.06 17.37 -4.26
N ALA A 188 -1.22 17.52 -4.59
CA ALA A 188 -2.29 16.66 -4.09
C ALA A 188 -2.11 15.19 -4.52
N ILE A 189 -1.74 14.94 -5.79
CA ILE A 189 -1.48 13.56 -6.26
C ILE A 189 -0.20 13.03 -5.63
N ALA A 190 0.88 13.81 -5.64
CA ALA A 190 2.18 13.32 -5.21
C ALA A 190 2.23 13.03 -3.70
N THR A 191 1.63 13.90 -2.88
CA THR A 191 1.54 13.72 -1.41
C THR A 191 0.66 12.53 -1.03
N ARG A 192 -0.42 12.26 -1.78
CA ARG A 192 -1.26 11.08 -1.54
C ARG A 192 -0.55 9.81 -2.00
N TYR A 193 0.09 9.84 -3.16
CA TYR A 193 0.80 8.67 -3.67
C TYR A 193 2.03 8.32 -2.83
N SER A 194 2.71 9.29 -2.21
CA SER A 194 3.84 9.01 -1.31
C SER A 194 3.44 8.15 -0.11
N ARG A 195 2.17 8.21 0.34
CA ARG A 195 1.61 7.34 1.39
C ARG A 195 1.56 5.87 0.99
N ARG A 196 1.72 5.53 -0.29
CA ARG A 196 1.89 4.14 -0.72
C ARG A 196 3.09 3.47 -0.03
N TRP A 197 4.09 4.24 0.41
CA TRP A 197 5.23 3.70 1.16
C TRP A 197 4.84 3.11 2.52
N ASP A 198 3.72 3.53 3.11
CA ASP A 198 3.28 3.09 4.43
C ASP A 198 3.04 1.57 4.48
N ILE A 199 2.58 0.95 3.39
CA ILE A 199 2.42 -0.51 3.33
C ILE A 199 3.78 -1.25 3.35
N GLU A 200 4.85 -0.64 2.83
CA GLU A 200 6.19 -1.23 2.91
C GLU A 200 6.82 -1.08 4.28
N VAL A 201 6.44 -0.02 5.01
CA VAL A 201 6.76 0.13 6.43
C VAL A 201 6.08 -0.99 7.22
N TRP A 202 4.76 -1.18 7.02
CA TRP A 202 4.03 -2.31 7.61
C TRP A 202 4.68 -3.66 7.27
N HIS A 203 5.01 -3.91 6.00
CA HIS A 203 5.64 -5.19 5.62
C HIS A 203 7.01 -5.40 6.26
N ARG A 204 7.74 -4.33 6.58
CA ARG A 204 9.04 -4.43 7.27
C ARG A 204 8.85 -4.70 8.75
N GLU A 205 8.03 -3.89 9.41
CA GLU A 205 7.78 -3.95 10.85
C GLU A 205 6.96 -5.18 11.22
N GLY A 206 5.91 -5.50 10.46
CA GLY A 206 5.12 -6.71 10.60
C GLY A 206 5.97 -7.98 10.55
N LYS A 207 6.98 -8.02 9.67
CA LYS A 207 7.90 -9.16 9.57
C LYS A 207 8.91 -9.25 10.71
N GLY A 208 9.28 -8.13 11.33
CA GLY A 208 10.30 -8.06 12.37
C GLY A 208 9.71 -8.13 13.78
N ASN A 209 8.75 -7.25 14.07
CA ASN A 209 8.24 -6.98 15.41
C ASN A 209 6.89 -7.64 15.70
N PHE A 210 6.07 -7.90 14.67
CA PHE A 210 4.73 -8.46 14.83
C PHE A 210 4.60 -9.89 14.29
N GLY A 211 5.70 -10.62 14.17
CA GLY A 211 5.69 -12.07 13.99
C GLY A 211 5.12 -12.59 12.67
N LEU A 212 4.91 -11.78 11.62
CA LEU A 212 4.35 -12.28 10.35
C LEU A 212 5.21 -13.40 9.73
N LYS A 213 6.51 -13.47 10.06
CA LYS A 213 7.42 -14.55 9.66
C LYS A 213 7.42 -15.75 10.60
N ASP A 214 6.87 -15.65 11.79
CA ASP A 214 6.96 -16.67 12.84
C ASP A 214 5.74 -17.59 12.87
N CYS A 215 4.67 -17.23 12.17
CA CYS A 215 3.50 -18.11 12.07
C CYS A 215 3.85 -19.46 11.40
N ARG A 216 3.52 -20.55 12.09
CA ARG A 216 3.74 -21.95 11.66
C ARG A 216 2.44 -22.76 11.62
N LEU A 217 1.29 -22.08 11.61
CA LEU A 217 -0.02 -22.70 11.64
C LEU A 217 -0.31 -23.43 10.32
N ARG A 218 -1.10 -24.51 10.41
CA ARG A 218 -1.33 -25.48 9.32
C ARG A 218 -2.77 -25.49 8.80
N CYS A 219 -3.62 -24.61 9.29
CA CYS A 219 -5.00 -24.42 8.84
C CYS A 219 -5.26 -22.96 8.46
N ASP A 220 -6.22 -22.76 7.57
CA ASP A 220 -6.61 -21.44 7.04
C ASP A 220 -7.05 -20.49 8.16
N ASP A 221 -8.05 -20.88 8.94
CA ASP A 221 -8.59 -20.09 10.05
C ASP A 221 -7.51 -19.68 11.05
N GLY A 222 -6.58 -20.58 11.36
CA GLY A 222 -5.47 -20.30 12.26
C GLY A 222 -4.56 -19.21 11.70
N VAL A 223 -4.16 -19.34 10.43
CA VAL A 223 -3.33 -18.33 9.75
C VAL A 223 -4.07 -16.99 9.66
N SER A 224 -5.34 -17.00 9.26
CA SER A 224 -6.17 -15.79 9.18
C SER A 224 -6.22 -15.04 10.52
N ARG A 225 -6.57 -15.75 11.62
CA ARG A 225 -6.59 -15.18 12.98
C ARG A 225 -5.23 -14.66 13.41
N TYR A 226 -4.15 -15.39 13.10
CA TYR A 226 -2.80 -14.94 13.43
C TYR A 226 -2.46 -13.62 12.75
N LEU A 227 -2.76 -13.49 11.45
CA LEU A 227 -2.53 -12.26 10.69
C LEU A 227 -3.35 -11.10 11.28
N THR A 228 -4.62 -11.33 11.58
CA THR A 228 -5.49 -10.32 12.23
C THR A 228 -4.94 -9.88 13.58
N LEU A 229 -4.50 -10.80 14.44
CA LEU A 229 -3.93 -10.45 15.74
C LEU A 229 -2.62 -9.67 15.61
N SER A 230 -1.79 -10.01 14.62
CA SER A 230 -0.54 -9.29 14.32
C SER A 230 -0.83 -7.85 13.89
N ALA A 231 -1.81 -7.65 13.00
CA ALA A 231 -2.27 -6.33 12.56
C ALA A 231 -2.93 -5.52 13.69
N LEU A 232 -3.71 -6.19 14.55
CA LEU A 232 -4.35 -5.58 15.72
C LEU A 232 -3.32 -5.09 16.73
N ALA A 233 -2.29 -5.89 17.01
CA ALA A 233 -1.22 -5.50 17.92
C ALA A 233 -0.51 -4.21 17.47
N ASP A 234 -0.18 -4.11 16.17
CA ASP A 234 0.41 -2.89 15.59
C ASP A 234 -0.55 -1.70 15.67
N THR A 235 -1.81 -1.91 15.30
CA THR A 235 -2.85 -0.86 15.37
C THR A 235 -3.03 -0.32 16.78
N LEU A 236 -3.12 -1.21 17.79
CA LEU A 236 -3.25 -0.80 19.20
C LEU A 236 -2.02 -0.04 19.67
N LEU A 237 -0.82 -0.47 19.25
CA LEU A 237 0.41 0.21 19.61
C LEU A 237 0.51 1.58 18.95
N GLU A 238 0.08 1.74 17.70
CA GLU A 238 0.01 3.03 17.03
C GLU A 238 -1.01 3.98 17.68
N ILE A 239 -2.16 3.46 18.13
CA ILE A 239 -3.15 4.25 18.89
C ILE A 239 -2.56 4.67 20.25
N ALA A 240 -1.99 3.74 21.01
CA ALA A 240 -1.36 4.04 22.29
C ALA A 240 -0.23 5.07 22.12
N SER A 241 0.53 4.94 21.03
CA SER A 241 1.56 5.90 20.67
C SER A 241 0.98 7.30 20.49
N MET A 242 -0.12 7.46 19.76
CA MET A 242 -0.75 8.77 19.59
C MET A 242 -1.28 9.41 20.87
N LEU A 243 -1.57 8.61 21.90
CA LEU A 243 -2.04 9.08 23.20
C LEU A 243 -0.89 9.41 24.17
N SER A 244 0.34 8.96 23.87
CA SER A 244 1.52 9.18 24.70
C SER A 244 2.01 10.64 24.62
N PRO A 245 2.25 11.32 25.76
CA PRO A 245 2.94 12.61 25.79
C PRO A 245 4.35 12.55 25.19
N VAL A 246 5.03 11.41 25.34
CA VAL A 246 6.38 11.16 24.81
C VAL A 246 6.35 11.10 23.28
N TYR A 247 5.27 10.57 22.68
CA TYR A 247 5.13 10.51 21.23
C TYR A 247 5.06 11.90 20.58
N ALA A 248 4.43 12.89 21.22
CA ALA A 248 4.42 14.27 20.73
C ALA A 248 5.84 14.84 20.62
N MET A 249 6.73 14.49 21.56
CA MET A 249 8.14 14.87 21.53
C MET A 249 8.93 14.09 20.46
N LEU A 250 8.69 12.78 20.35
CA LEU A 250 9.38 11.90 19.39
C LEU A 250 8.98 12.14 17.92
N LYS A 251 7.77 12.64 17.68
CA LYS A 251 7.30 12.97 16.31
C LYS A 251 8.14 14.07 15.66
N ASN A 252 8.66 15.00 16.45
CA ASN A 252 9.50 16.11 15.97
C ASN A 252 10.96 15.69 15.67
N GLN A 253 11.37 14.49 16.09
CA GLN A 253 12.76 14.03 15.98
C GLN A 253 13.01 13.07 14.80
N GLY A 254 12.02 12.84 13.94
CA GLY A 254 12.21 12.09 12.69
C GLY A 254 12.43 10.58 12.85
N TYR A 255 12.14 10.01 14.03
CA TYR A 255 12.34 8.58 14.30
C TYR A 255 11.42 7.67 13.48
N THR A 256 11.93 6.46 13.19
CA THR A 256 11.16 5.37 12.59
C THR A 256 10.02 4.94 13.52
N PRO A 257 8.89 4.42 13.00
CA PRO A 257 7.79 3.97 13.84
C PRO A 257 8.24 2.92 14.87
N GLU A 258 9.08 1.96 14.48
CA GLU A 258 9.75 1.02 15.39
C GLU A 258 10.40 1.68 16.62
N MET A 259 11.20 2.73 16.45
CA MET A 259 11.87 3.38 17.58
C MET A 259 10.85 4.04 18.52
N LYS A 260 9.78 4.63 17.97
CA LYS A 260 8.70 5.23 18.76
C LYS A 260 7.98 4.17 19.59
N HIS A 261 7.63 3.06 18.95
CA HIS A 261 6.96 1.92 19.58
C HIS A 261 7.74 1.37 20.77
N ARG A 262 9.07 1.26 20.70
CA ARG A 262 9.90 0.79 21.83
C ARG A 262 9.84 1.71 23.05
N TRP A 263 9.87 3.02 22.84
CA TRP A 263 9.74 4.00 23.93
C TRP A 263 8.36 3.94 24.57
N ILE A 264 7.32 3.84 23.75
CA ILE A 264 5.93 3.77 24.24
C ILE A 264 5.68 2.45 24.96
N LEU A 265 6.24 1.32 24.51
CA LEU A 265 6.21 0.07 25.25
C LEU A 265 6.85 0.22 26.63
N THR A 266 7.98 0.91 26.72
CA THR A 266 8.65 1.17 28.00
C THR A 266 7.78 2.02 28.92
N GLU A 267 7.14 3.06 28.38
CA GLU A 267 6.17 3.89 29.11
C GLU A 267 4.97 3.07 29.61
N LEU A 268 4.34 2.28 28.74
CA LEU A 268 3.18 1.44 29.08
C LEU A 268 3.52 0.42 30.16
N VAL A 269 4.68 -0.23 30.06
CA VAL A 269 5.17 -1.17 31.09
C VAL A 269 5.41 -0.42 32.41
N GLY A 270 6.02 0.77 32.38
CA GLY A 270 6.20 1.60 33.56
C GLY A 270 4.87 2.01 34.23
N GLN A 271 3.87 2.39 33.42
CA GLN A 271 2.53 2.70 33.91
C GLN A 271 1.84 1.47 34.52
N LEU A 272 1.98 0.29 33.91
CA LEU A 272 1.45 -0.96 34.44
C LEU A 272 2.12 -1.37 35.76
N ILE A 273 3.45 -1.29 35.86
CA ILE A 273 4.17 -1.55 37.11
C ILE A 273 3.70 -0.57 38.20
N SER A 274 3.53 0.71 37.83
CA SER A 274 3.07 1.76 38.74
C SER A 274 1.61 1.58 39.18
N SER A 275 0.75 0.98 38.37
CA SER A 275 -0.63 0.71 38.74
C SER A 275 -0.75 -0.52 39.65
N VAL A 276 0.02 -1.57 39.38
CA VAL A 276 0.07 -2.78 40.21
C VAL A 276 0.70 -2.51 41.56
N SER A 277 1.73 -1.66 41.64
CA SER A 277 2.36 -1.27 42.92
C SER A 277 1.49 -0.33 43.79
N LYS A 278 0.38 0.17 43.26
CA LYS A 278 -0.62 0.97 43.99
C LYS A 278 -1.85 0.15 44.44
N MET A 279 -1.93 -1.12 44.06
CA MET A 279 -2.92 -2.09 44.54
C MET A 279 -2.40 -2.80 45.79
#